data_AF-A0A969M4L8-F1
#
_entry.id   AF-A0A969M4L8-F1
#
_cell.length_a   1.000
_cell.length_b   1.000
_cell.length_c   1.000
_cell.angle_alpha   90.00
_cell.angle_beta   90.00
_cell.angle_gamma   90.00
#
_symmetry.space_group_name_H-M   'P 1'
#
loop_
_entity.id
_entity.type
_entity.pdbx_description
1 polymer ?
#
loop_
_entity_poly.entity_id
_entity_poly.type
_entity_poly.pdbx_seq_one_letter_code
_entity_poly.pdbx_strand_id
1 'polypeptide(L)'
;MAQAPTHPAGFKLMRIIKKVRRHLFVFVQNRELSATNNGSKRALRPCAVYRKITNGFRSEWGAALYANIRSVVETARRRAVRALDAIRLTLKGEHIPVPA
;
A
#
# COMPACT_ATOMS: atom_id res chain seq x y z
N MET A 1 -15.10 29.16 13.58
CA MET A 1 -13.64 29.13 13.85
C MET A 1 -13.21 27.69 14.11
N ALA A 2 -11.96 27.32 13.85
CA ALA A 2 -11.48 25.96 14.13
C ALA A 2 -11.32 25.74 15.64
N GLN A 3 -11.99 24.73 16.18
CA GLN A 3 -11.95 24.43 17.61
C GLN A 3 -10.69 23.64 17.96
N ALA A 4 -10.00 24.04 19.02
CA ALA A 4 -8.83 23.32 19.51
C ALA A 4 -9.27 21.97 20.13
N PRO A 5 -8.56 20.85 19.84
CA PRO A 5 -8.87 19.58 20.49
C PRO A 5 -8.59 19.67 22.00
N THR A 6 -9.46 19.08 22.82
CA THR A 6 -9.26 18.99 24.28
C THR A 6 -8.73 17.62 24.71
N HIS A 7 -9.01 16.58 23.92
CA HIS A 7 -8.61 15.20 24.21
C HIS A 7 -7.25 14.84 23.57
N PRO A 8 -6.38 14.03 24.22
CA PRO A 8 -5.09 13.60 23.67
C PRO A 8 -5.16 12.99 22.27
N ALA A 9 -6.20 12.18 22.00
CA ALA A 9 -6.43 11.60 20.68
C ALA A 9 -6.69 12.68 19.59
N GLY A 10 -7.36 13.76 19.95
CA GLY A 10 -7.61 14.90 19.06
C GLY A 10 -6.33 15.66 18.73
N PHE A 11 -5.43 15.86 19.71
CA PHE A 11 -4.11 16.42 19.45
C PHE A 11 -3.27 15.54 18.51
N LYS A 12 -3.34 14.21 18.70
CA LYS A 12 -2.68 13.24 17.80
C LYS A 12 -3.23 13.33 16.39
N LEU A 13 -4.55 13.35 16.22
CA LEU A 13 -5.20 13.49 14.92
C LEU A 13 -4.83 14.81 14.24
N MET A 14 -4.89 15.93 14.97
CA MET A 14 -4.50 17.25 14.45
C MET A 14 -3.06 17.24 13.93
N ARG A 15 -2.12 16.65 14.69
CA ARG A 15 -0.72 16.53 14.27
C ARG A 15 -0.56 15.72 12.99
N ILE A 16 -1.27 14.60 12.87
CA ILE A 16 -1.24 13.74 11.69
C ILE A 16 -1.83 14.49 10.49
N ILE A 17 -3.00 15.12 10.63
CA ILE A 17 -3.64 15.90 9.56
C ILE A 17 -2.72 17.02 9.09
N LYS A 18 -2.12 17.80 10.01
CA LYS A 18 -1.14 18.84 9.65
C LYS A 18 0.04 18.27 8.86
N LYS A 19 0.57 17.11 9.27
CA LYS A 19 1.69 16.42 8.59
C LYS A 19 1.33 15.98 7.17
N VAL A 20 0.12 15.45 6.95
CA VAL A 20 -0.30 14.89 5.65
C VAL A 20 -1.13 15.84 4.80
N ARG A 21 -1.34 17.09 5.24
CA ARG A 21 -2.29 18.06 4.65
C ARG A 21 -2.17 18.21 3.13
N ARG A 22 -0.94 18.21 2.62
CA ARG A 22 -0.62 18.34 1.18
C ARG A 22 -1.07 17.16 0.32
N HIS A 23 -1.39 16.02 0.95
CA HIS A 23 -1.80 14.79 0.27
C HIS A 23 -3.29 14.46 0.45
N LEU A 24 -4.05 15.26 1.21
CA LEU A 24 -5.47 14.97 1.50
C LEU A 24 -6.37 15.12 0.27
N PHE A 25 -6.04 16.06 -0.62
CA PHE A 25 -6.92 16.48 -1.72
C PHE A 25 -6.26 16.36 -3.09
N VAL A 26 -5.28 15.45 -3.26
CA VAL A 26 -4.58 15.28 -4.54
C VAL A 26 -5.56 14.96 -5.69
N PHE A 27 -6.65 14.24 -5.40
CA PHE A 27 -7.71 13.94 -6.37
C PHE A 27 -8.44 15.18 -6.90
N VAL A 28 -8.38 16.33 -6.21
CA VAL A 28 -8.93 17.60 -6.70
C VAL A 28 -8.07 18.17 -7.82
N GLN A 29 -6.75 17.99 -7.72
CA GLN A 29 -5.77 18.47 -8.70
C GLN A 29 -5.52 17.48 -9.84
N ASN A 30 -5.71 16.18 -9.59
CA ASN A 30 -5.49 15.12 -10.56
C ASN A 30 -6.73 14.23 -10.68
N ARG A 31 -7.45 14.34 -11.81
CA ARG A 31 -8.71 13.59 -12.07
C ARG A 31 -8.51 12.10 -12.30
N GLU A 32 -7.30 11.65 -12.59
CA GLU A 32 -6.96 10.22 -12.71
C GLU A 32 -7.04 9.50 -11.34
N LEU A 33 -7.02 10.25 -10.24
CA LEU A 33 -7.05 9.70 -8.89
C LEU A 33 -8.47 9.67 -8.33
N SER A 34 -8.84 8.53 -7.73
CA SER A 34 -10.10 8.42 -6.98
C SER A 34 -10.05 9.22 -5.68
N ALA A 35 -11.16 9.88 -5.32
CA ALA A 35 -11.38 10.46 -4.00
C ALA A 35 -11.50 9.40 -2.87
N THR A 36 -11.53 8.11 -3.22
CA THR A 36 -11.67 7.00 -2.26
C THR A 36 -10.37 6.22 -2.09
N ASN A 37 -10.10 5.74 -0.88
CA ASN A 37 -8.95 4.86 -0.61
C ASN A 37 -9.23 3.37 -0.88
N ASN A 38 -10.28 3.05 -1.65
CA ASN A 38 -10.73 1.69 -1.88
C ASN A 38 -9.66 0.82 -2.56
N GLY A 39 -8.92 1.38 -3.52
CA GLY A 39 -7.81 0.71 -4.18
C GLY A 39 -6.73 0.28 -3.17
N SER A 40 -6.30 1.21 -2.32
CA SER A 40 -5.29 0.94 -1.28
C SER A 40 -5.78 -0.08 -0.26
N LYS A 41 -7.03 0.04 0.22
CA LYS A 41 -7.63 -0.96 1.12
C LYS A 41 -7.67 -2.35 0.50
N ARG A 42 -8.08 -2.45 -0.77
CA ARG A 42 -8.16 -3.72 -1.51
C ARG A 42 -6.79 -4.37 -1.64
N ALA A 43 -5.74 -3.59 -1.90
CA ALA A 43 -4.36 -4.08 -1.98
C ALA A 43 -3.83 -4.60 -0.63
N LEU A 44 -4.23 -3.99 0.49
CA LEU A 44 -3.80 -4.40 1.85
C LEU A 44 -4.60 -5.57 2.41
N ARG A 45 -5.85 -5.77 1.99
CA ARG A 45 -6.75 -6.82 2.51
C ARG A 45 -6.12 -8.21 2.54
N PRO A 46 -5.48 -8.73 1.48
CA PRO A 46 -4.98 -10.09 1.53
C PRO A 46 -3.76 -10.23 2.48
N CYS A 47 -3.02 -9.16 2.78
CA CYS A 47 -2.00 -9.18 3.85
C CYS A 47 -2.64 -9.23 5.24
N ALA A 48 -3.72 -8.47 5.45
CA ALA A 48 -4.46 -8.48 6.72
C ALA A 48 -5.16 -9.82 6.98
N VAL A 49 -5.75 -10.42 5.94
CA VAL A 49 -6.36 -11.75 6.00
C VAL A 49 -5.31 -12.82 6.29
N TYR A 50 -4.18 -12.79 5.57
CA TYR A 50 -3.06 -13.70 5.83
C TYR A 50 -2.62 -13.62 7.30
N ARG A 51 -2.32 -12.41 7.78
CA ARG A 51 -1.91 -12.19 9.19
C ARG A 51 -2.96 -12.72 10.18
N LYS A 52 -4.24 -12.53 9.89
CA LYS A 52 -5.34 -13.01 10.75
C LYS A 52 -5.35 -14.54 10.82
N ILE A 53 -5.20 -15.21 9.69
CA ILE A 53 -5.27 -16.68 9.60
C ILE A 53 -4.01 -17.33 10.19
N THR A 54 -2.82 -16.80 9.87
CA THR A 54 -1.55 -17.42 10.30
C THR A 54 -1.10 -16.99 11.69
N ASN A 55 -1.84 -16.09 12.36
CA ASN A 55 -1.41 -15.39 13.57
C ASN A 55 -0.07 -14.66 13.39
N GLY A 56 0.15 -14.10 12.20
CA GLY A 56 1.37 -13.38 11.83
C GLY A 56 2.54 -14.28 11.42
N PHE A 57 3.74 -13.70 11.44
CA PHE A 57 5.00 -14.39 11.11
C PHE A 57 5.77 -14.71 12.38
N ARG A 58 6.51 -15.82 12.37
CA ARG A 58 7.40 -16.25 13.47
C ARG A 58 8.85 -15.81 13.28
N SER A 59 9.21 -15.30 12.10
CA SER A 59 10.53 -14.77 11.80
C SER A 59 10.42 -13.51 10.94
N GLU A 60 11.35 -12.58 11.15
CA GLU A 60 11.45 -11.37 10.32
C GLU A 60 11.78 -11.71 8.88
N TRP A 61 12.64 -12.71 8.67
CA TRP A 61 12.98 -13.22 7.34
C TRP A 61 11.74 -13.68 6.57
N GLY A 62 10.83 -14.43 7.20
CA GLY A 62 9.59 -14.88 6.57
C GLY A 62 8.64 -13.72 6.24
N ALA A 63 8.59 -12.70 7.10
CA ALA A 63 7.82 -11.49 6.84
C ALA A 63 8.37 -10.70 5.65
N ALA A 64 9.69 -10.56 5.57
CA ALA A 64 10.37 -9.89 4.47
C ALA A 64 10.18 -10.64 3.14
N LEU A 65 10.34 -11.97 3.15
CA LEU A 65 10.11 -12.81 1.97
C LEU A 65 8.68 -12.66 1.44
N TYR A 66 7.69 -12.74 2.32
CA TYR A 66 6.29 -12.56 1.94
C TYR A 66 6.03 -11.17 1.34
N ALA A 67 6.57 -10.12 1.96
CA ALA A 67 6.44 -8.75 1.47
C ALA A 67 7.06 -8.59 0.07
N ASN A 68 8.25 -9.16 -0.15
CA ASN A 68 8.94 -9.13 -1.44
C ASN A 68 8.13 -9.84 -2.53
N ILE A 69 7.70 -11.08 -2.30
CA ILE A 69 6.90 -11.84 -3.27
C ILE A 69 5.60 -11.10 -3.60
N ARG A 70 4.89 -10.60 -2.58
CA ARG A 70 3.64 -9.87 -2.79
C ARG A 70 3.85 -8.56 -3.55
N SER A 71 4.96 -7.86 -3.30
CA SER A 71 5.31 -6.64 -4.03
C SER A 71 5.50 -6.92 -5.53
N VAL A 72 6.27 -7.96 -5.88
CA VAL A 72 6.50 -8.37 -7.28
C VAL A 72 5.20 -8.77 -7.95
N VAL A 73 4.43 -9.68 -7.33
CA VAL A 73 3.21 -10.22 -7.92
C VAL A 73 2.13 -9.14 -8.09
N GLU A 74 1.94 -8.27 -7.10
CA GLU A 74 0.95 -7.18 -7.19
C GLU A 74 1.35 -6.13 -8.22
N THR A 75 2.65 -5.84 -8.36
CA THR A 75 3.16 -4.95 -9.41
C THR A 75 2.90 -5.55 -10.79
N ALA A 76 3.21 -6.84 -10.98
CA ALA A 76 2.95 -7.55 -12.22
C ALA A 76 1.47 -7.53 -12.59
N ARG A 77 0.60 -7.83 -11.62
CA ARG A 77 -0.86 -7.82 -11.80
C ARG A 77 -1.38 -6.45 -12.26
N ARG A 78 -0.87 -5.35 -11.70
CA ARG A 78 -1.27 -3.98 -12.10
C ARG A 78 -0.80 -3.61 -13.51
N ARG A 79 0.25 -4.27 -13.99
CA ARG A 79 0.84 -4.06 -15.32
C ARG A 79 0.42 -5.13 -16.34
N ALA A 80 -0.57 -5.96 -16.00
CA ALA A 80 -1.03 -7.07 -16.83
C ALA A 80 0.08 -8.08 -17.22
N VAL A 81 1.12 -8.21 -16.39
CA VAL A 81 2.19 -9.20 -16.55
C VAL A 81 1.87 -10.44 -15.74
N ARG A 82 2.09 -11.63 -16.30
CA ARG A 82 1.89 -12.89 -15.59
C ARG A 82 2.84 -12.99 -14.39
N ALA A 83 2.34 -13.48 -13.26
CA ALA A 83 3.13 -13.57 -12.03
C ALA A 83 4.44 -14.36 -12.20
N LEU A 84 4.40 -15.49 -12.94
CA LEU A 84 5.58 -16.31 -13.19
C LEU A 84 6.66 -15.56 -13.98
N ASP A 85 6.25 -14.78 -14.98
CA ASP A 85 7.20 -14.00 -15.80
C ASP A 85 7.83 -12.89 -14.98
N ALA A 86 7.04 -12.20 -14.14
CA ALA A 86 7.58 -11.20 -13.22
C ALA A 86 8.57 -11.78 -12.20
N ILE A 87 8.30 -12.98 -11.68
CA ILE A 87 9.24 -13.69 -10.80
C ILE A 87 10.53 -13.99 -11.55
N ARG A 88 10.45 -14.54 -12.77
CA ARG A 88 11.63 -14.83 -13.61
C ARG A 88 12.46 -13.57 -13.89
N LEU A 89 11.81 -12.47 -14.28
CA LEU A 89 12.49 -11.18 -14.53
C LEU A 89 13.19 -10.69 -13.26
N THR A 90 12.50 -10.69 -12.13
CA THR A 90 13.07 -10.24 -10.85
C THR A 90 14.28 -11.08 -10.44
N LEU A 91 14.22 -12.40 -10.62
CA LEU A 91 15.34 -13.31 -10.31
C LEU A 91 16.54 -13.14 -11.27
N LYS A 92 16.29 -12.69 -12.50
CA LYS A 92 17.34 -12.30 -13.46
C LYS A 92 17.93 -10.91 -13.19
N GLY A 93 17.38 -10.16 -12.23
CA GLY A 93 17.75 -8.76 -11.99
C GLY A 93 17.14 -7.78 -13.01
N GLU A 94 16.17 -8.22 -13.81
CA GLU A 94 15.46 -7.42 -14.80
C GLU A 94 14.20 -6.77 -14.21
N HIS A 95 13.81 -5.62 -14.74
CA HIS A 95 12.62 -4.90 -14.28
C HIS A 95 11.35 -5.42 -14.94
N ILE A 96 10.25 -5.47 -14.17
CA ILE A 96 8.92 -5.70 -14.75
C ILE A 96 8.66 -4.56 -15.77
N PRO A 97 8.25 -4.86 -17.01
CA PRO A 97 8.01 -3.82 -18.01
C PRO A 97 6.87 -2.90 -17.57
N VAL A 98 6.90 -1.64 -18.02
CA VAL A 98 5.81 -0.68 -17.83
C VAL A 98 4.85 -0.84 -19.02
N PRO A 99 3.52 -0.93 -18.81
CA PRO A 99 2.56 -0.95 -19.91
C PRO A 99 2.73 0.29 -20.79
N ALA A 100 2.54 0.12 -22.10
CA ALA A 100 2.50 1.22 -23.06
C ALA A 100 1.29 2.13 -22.83
#